data_AF-N6ULR4-F1
#
_entry.id   AF-N6ULR4-F1
#
_cell.length_a   1.000
_cell.length_b   1.000
_cell.length_c   1.000
_cell.angle_alpha   90.00
_cell.angle_beta   90.00
_cell.angle_gamma   90.00
#
_symmetry.space_group_name_H-M   'P 1'
#
loop_
_entity.id
_entity.type
_entity.pdbx_description
1 polymer ?
#
loop_
_entity_poly.entity_id
_entity_poly.type
_entity_poly.pdbx_seq_one_letter_code
_entity_poly.pdbx_strand_id
1 'polypeptide(L)'
;AWQRQWCEIRRLEDLEVGVELKLKSSEDGHLLNCIQVPRSATLCRTDSRSKQFAFGVFNLRKVNKKAVLFLAGMNESHSQEWMISIRKMLSIASYIPVGESNFRISFVDSSHSRSAGLLGLYGVLNANSQEIMVSDPCTGAPKVVWKWYHFHQFHIQATSENEDWKKIIVMHTS
;
A
#
# COMPACT_ATOMS: atom_id res chain seq x y z
N ALA A 1 3.09 17.02 14.89
CA ALA A 1 2.82 15.89 15.81
C ALA A 1 1.68 15.05 15.26
N TRP A 2 1.68 13.73 15.48
CA TRP A 2 0.58 12.85 15.06
C TRP A 2 -0.69 13.13 15.87
N GLN A 3 -1.84 13.17 15.21
CA GLN A 3 -3.14 13.39 15.83
C GLN A 3 -4.08 12.22 15.52
N ARG A 4 -4.84 11.75 16.50
CA ARG A 4 -5.90 10.76 16.27
C ARG A 4 -7.13 11.52 15.79
N GLN A 5 -7.62 11.18 14.60
CA GLN A 5 -8.74 11.85 13.95
C GLN A 5 -9.67 10.82 13.33
N TRP A 6 -10.94 11.19 13.19
CA TRP A 6 -11.86 10.42 12.38
C TRP A 6 -11.57 10.71 10.90
N CYS A 7 -11.43 9.65 10.10
CA CYS A 7 -11.06 9.74 8.69
C CYS A 7 -12.19 9.13 7.83
N GLU A 8 -12.65 9.85 6.82
CA GLU A 8 -13.62 9.38 5.84
C GLU A 8 -13.00 9.45 4.45
N ILE A 9 -13.12 8.38 3.67
CA ILE A 9 -12.66 8.34 2.28
C ILE A 9 -13.82 8.17 1.33
N ARG A 10 -13.84 8.98 0.27
CA ARG A 10 -14.89 8.97 -0.75
C ARG A 10 -14.24 8.94 -2.13
N ARG A 11 -14.73 8.06 -3.00
CA ARG A 11 -14.33 8.05 -4.41
C ARG A 11 -14.89 9.28 -5.12
N LEU A 12 -14.07 9.92 -5.94
CA LEU A 12 -14.49 10.99 -6.85
C LEU A 12 -14.53 10.47 -8.28
N GLU A 13 -15.51 10.95 -9.04
CA GLU A 13 -15.67 10.69 -10.49
C GLU A 13 -14.93 11.73 -11.33
N ASP A 14 -13.73 12.10 -10.90
CA ASP A 14 -12.84 13.01 -11.61
C ASP A 14 -11.69 12.22 -12.27
N LEU A 15 -11.16 12.73 -13.39
CA LEU A 15 -10.10 12.08 -14.16
C LEU A 15 -8.72 12.26 -13.51
N GLU A 16 -8.48 13.40 -12.87
CA GLU A 16 -7.20 13.76 -12.25
C GLU A 16 -7.18 13.38 -10.76
N VAL A 17 -8.31 13.58 -10.08
CA VAL A 17 -8.50 13.30 -8.65
C VAL A 17 -9.37 12.06 -8.44
N GLY A 18 -8.86 11.07 -7.70
CA GLY A 18 -9.59 9.81 -7.52
C GLY A 18 -10.30 9.68 -6.17
N VAL A 19 -9.75 10.33 -5.12
CA VAL A 19 -10.24 10.18 -3.75
C VAL A 19 -10.27 11.53 -3.06
N GLU A 20 -11.34 11.75 -2.29
CA GLU A 20 -11.45 12.78 -1.27
C GLU A 20 -11.27 12.13 0.09
N LEU A 21 -10.35 12.66 0.91
CA LEU A 21 -10.13 12.23 2.28
C LEU A 21 -10.47 13.38 3.23
N LYS A 22 -11.49 13.16 4.06
CA LYS A 22 -11.93 14.11 5.08
C LYS A 22 -11.40 13.72 6.45
N LEU A 23 -10.82 14.69 7.13
CA LEU A 23 -10.40 14.59 8.53
C LEU A 23 -11.43 15.32 9.39
N LYS A 24 -11.99 14.64 10.38
CA LYS A 24 -13.02 15.16 11.28
C LYS A 24 -12.58 15.02 12.74
N SER A 25 -13.10 15.89 13.60
CA SER A 25 -12.83 15.81 15.05
C SER A 25 -13.37 14.54 15.70
N SER A 26 -14.48 14.02 15.17
CA SER A 26 -15.17 12.79 15.56
C SER A 26 -16.04 12.31 14.39
N GLU A 27 -16.72 11.18 14.54
CA GLU A 27 -17.60 10.60 13.50
C GLU A 27 -18.66 11.59 13.00
N ASP A 28 -19.39 12.24 13.91
CA ASP A 28 -20.35 13.32 13.61
C ASP A 28 -19.77 14.73 13.82
N GLY A 29 -18.44 14.82 13.98
CA GLY A 29 -17.75 16.06 14.27
C GLY A 29 -17.63 17.01 13.09
N HIS A 30 -17.08 18.20 13.34
CA HIS A 30 -16.83 19.17 12.28
C HIS A 30 -15.65 18.73 11.39
N LEU A 31 -15.69 19.16 10.13
CA LEU A 31 -14.62 18.96 9.17
C LEU A 31 -13.41 19.79 9.57
N LEU A 32 -12.28 19.13 9.80
CA LEU A 32 -10.99 19.76 10.10
C LEU A 32 -10.20 20.04 8.83
N ASN A 33 -10.21 19.08 7.89
CA ASN A 33 -9.48 19.20 6.63
C ASN A 33 -10.12 18.30 5.57
N CYS A 34 -9.97 18.68 4.30
CA CYS A 34 -10.39 17.91 3.14
C CYS A 34 -9.24 17.85 2.14
N ILE A 35 -8.79 16.65 1.83
CA ILE A 35 -7.60 16.40 1.04
C ILE A 35 -7.99 15.64 -0.23
N GLN A 36 -7.65 16.22 -1.37
CA GLN A 36 -7.84 15.58 -2.66
C GLN A 36 -6.60 14.77 -3.05
N VAL A 37 -6.79 13.48 -3.31
CA VAL A 37 -5.75 12.54 -3.69
C VAL A 37 -5.81 12.31 -5.20
N PRO A 38 -4.75 12.64 -5.96
CA PRO A 38 -4.71 12.43 -7.39
C PRO A 38 -4.73 10.93 -7.73
N ARG A 39 -5.33 10.54 -8.87
CA ARG A 39 -5.32 9.14 -9.33
C ARG A 39 -3.91 8.58 -9.51
N SER A 40 -2.95 9.45 -9.83
CA SER A 40 -1.54 9.10 -9.96
C SER A 40 -0.81 8.95 -8.62
N ALA A 41 -1.51 9.02 -7.48
CA ALA A 41 -0.88 8.91 -6.17
C ALA A 41 -0.30 7.51 -5.94
N THR A 42 0.85 7.47 -5.29
CA THR A 42 1.49 6.25 -4.83
C THR A 42 1.38 6.19 -3.31
N LEU A 43 0.90 5.06 -2.81
CA LEU A 43 0.88 4.76 -1.38
C LEU A 43 2.06 3.87 -1.05
N CYS A 44 2.89 4.30 -0.10
CA CYS A 44 4.05 3.56 0.35
C CYS A 44 4.21 3.64 1.87
N ARG A 45 4.84 2.61 2.46
CA ARG A 45 5.22 2.61 3.87
C ARG A 45 6.29 3.67 4.11
N THR A 46 6.24 4.29 5.28
CA THR A 46 7.13 5.41 5.63
C THR A 46 7.73 5.19 7.00
N ASP A 47 9.02 5.45 7.13
CA ASP A 47 9.71 5.35 8.42
C ASP A 47 9.29 6.52 9.30
N SER A 48 8.63 6.20 10.42
CA SER A 48 8.25 7.18 11.43
C SER A 48 8.78 6.72 12.78
N ARG A 49 9.55 7.59 13.43
CA ARG A 49 10.16 7.32 14.75
C ARG A 49 9.13 7.04 15.85
N SER A 50 7.89 7.48 15.66
CA SER A 50 6.82 7.39 16.66
C SER A 50 5.63 6.53 16.22
N LYS A 51 5.58 6.11 14.95
CA LYS A 51 4.45 5.32 14.38
C LYS A 51 4.99 4.27 13.43
N GLN A 52 5.28 3.09 13.95
CA GLN A 52 5.81 1.95 13.18
C GLN A 52 4.95 1.64 11.95
N PHE A 53 3.62 1.73 12.08
CA PHE A 53 2.68 1.41 11.01
C PHE A 53 2.32 2.62 10.13
N ALA A 54 3.20 3.63 10.02
CA ALA A 54 2.95 4.79 9.18
C ALA A 54 3.10 4.50 7.67
N PHE A 55 2.19 5.06 6.88
CA PHE A 55 2.28 5.10 5.43
C PHE A 55 1.96 6.51 4.92
N GLY A 56 2.45 6.84 3.74
CA GLY A 56 2.23 8.12 3.10
C GLY A 56 1.57 7.98 1.74
N VAL A 57 0.83 9.03 1.37
CA VAL A 57 0.24 9.22 0.05
C VAL A 57 1.09 10.23 -0.69
N PHE A 58 1.72 9.85 -1.78
CA PHE A 58 2.69 10.68 -2.51
C PHE A 58 2.23 10.94 -3.93
N ASN A 59 2.53 12.12 -4.46
CA ASN A 59 2.48 12.35 -5.91
C ASN A 59 3.89 12.27 -6.48
N LEU A 60 4.36 11.04 -6.75
CA LEU A 60 5.73 10.78 -7.20
C LEU A 60 6.02 11.27 -8.62
N ARG A 61 4.98 11.59 -9.41
CA ARG A 61 5.14 12.18 -10.76
C ARG A 61 5.53 13.66 -10.73
N LYS A 62 5.31 14.36 -9.61
CA LYS A 62 5.72 15.76 -9.45
C LYS A 62 7.19 15.85 -9.05
N VAL A 63 7.90 16.84 -9.59
CA VAL A 63 9.33 17.13 -9.34
C VAL A 63 9.66 17.13 -7.84
N ASN A 64 8.77 17.68 -7.02
CA ASN A 64 9.01 17.86 -5.59
C ASN A 64 8.71 16.63 -4.72
N LYS A 65 8.20 15.51 -5.29
CA LYS A 65 7.88 14.22 -4.61
C LYS A 65 7.30 14.34 -3.18
N LYS A 66 6.54 15.41 -2.91
CA LYS A 66 6.05 15.70 -1.56
C LYS A 66 4.92 14.74 -1.21
N ALA A 67 4.90 14.32 0.06
CA ALA A 67 3.76 13.61 0.60
C ALA A 67 2.55 14.56 0.66
N VAL A 68 1.40 14.06 0.23
CA VAL A 68 0.10 14.72 0.35
C VAL A 68 -0.43 14.57 1.77
N LEU A 69 -0.27 13.38 2.34
CA LEU A 69 -0.74 13.02 3.67
C LEU A 69 0.07 11.85 4.21
N PHE A 70 0.22 11.82 5.53
CA PHE A 70 0.70 10.66 6.28
C PHE A 70 -0.41 10.14 7.18
N LEU A 71 -0.58 8.83 7.21
CA LEU A 71 -1.53 8.10 8.05
C LEU A 71 -0.79 6.99 8.78
N ALA A 72 -1.36 6.47 9.85
CA ALA A 72 -0.81 5.32 10.56
C ALA A 72 -1.95 4.45 11.09
N GLY A 73 -1.90 3.16 10.77
CA GLY A 73 -2.76 2.16 11.40
C GLY A 73 -2.30 1.83 12.81
N MET A 74 -3.09 1.00 13.50
CA MET A 74 -2.74 0.48 14.83
C MET A 74 -1.74 -0.68 14.74
N ASN A 75 -1.82 -1.44 13.65
CA ASN A 75 -0.95 -2.56 13.28
C ASN A 75 -0.74 -2.57 11.76
N GLU A 76 -0.04 -3.59 11.23
CA GLU A 76 0.22 -3.66 9.79
C GLU A 76 -1.06 -3.96 9.01
N SER A 77 -1.89 -4.90 9.47
CA SER A 77 -3.18 -5.24 8.85
C SER A 77 -4.08 -4.02 8.66
N HIS A 78 -4.28 -3.21 9.71
CA HIS A 78 -5.10 -2.00 9.64
C HIS A 78 -4.51 -0.97 8.65
N SER A 79 -3.19 -0.83 8.60
CA SER A 79 -2.54 0.04 7.61
C SER A 79 -2.76 -0.46 6.18
N GLN A 80 -2.65 -1.77 5.97
CA GLN A 80 -2.86 -2.39 4.65
C GLN A 80 -4.32 -2.29 4.20
N GLU A 81 -5.28 -2.41 5.12
CA GLU A 81 -6.72 -2.20 4.83
C GLU A 81 -7.02 -0.78 4.35
N TRP A 82 -6.42 0.23 4.98
CA TRP A 82 -6.50 1.60 4.49
C TRP A 82 -5.84 1.75 3.12
N MET A 83 -4.61 1.24 2.96
CA MET A 83 -3.87 1.35 1.70
C MET A 83 -4.62 0.67 0.54
N ILE A 84 -5.16 -0.54 0.72
CA ILE A 84 -5.91 -1.25 -0.32
C ILE A 84 -7.23 -0.52 -0.66
N SER A 85 -7.91 0.05 0.34
CA SER A 85 -9.17 0.79 0.12
C SER A 85 -8.93 2.04 -0.71
N ILE A 86 -7.90 2.83 -0.35
CA ILE A 86 -7.53 4.02 -1.13
C ILE A 86 -7.09 3.61 -2.55
N ARG A 87 -6.22 2.60 -2.70
CA ARG A 87 -5.75 2.12 -4.02
C ARG A 87 -6.90 1.67 -4.92
N LYS A 88 -7.89 0.95 -4.37
CA LYS A 88 -9.10 0.55 -5.10
C LYS A 88 -9.92 1.75 -5.57
N MET A 89 -10.10 2.76 -4.73
CA MET A 89 -10.86 3.97 -5.11
C MET A 89 -10.12 4.84 -6.14
N LEU A 90 -8.79 4.88 -6.09
CA LEU A 90 -7.97 5.58 -7.08
C LEU A 90 -8.00 4.87 -8.45
N SER A 91 -8.22 3.56 -8.47
CA SER A 91 -8.29 2.76 -9.68
C SER A 91 -9.59 3.02 -10.46
N ILE A 92 -9.47 3.30 -11.75
CA ILE A 92 -10.63 3.50 -12.63
C ILE A 92 -11.27 2.13 -12.93
N ALA A 93 -10.43 1.14 -13.26
CA ALA A 93 -10.85 -0.22 -13.56
C ALA A 93 -11.09 -1.05 -12.29
N SER A 94 -12.03 -1.99 -12.39
CA SER A 94 -12.28 -2.99 -11.36
C SER A 94 -11.07 -3.91 -11.18
N TYR A 95 -10.89 -4.39 -9.94
CA TYR A 95 -9.87 -5.40 -9.67
C TYR A 95 -10.29 -6.74 -10.24
N ILE A 96 -9.35 -7.42 -10.91
CA ILE A 96 -9.53 -8.79 -11.37
C ILE A 96 -9.72 -9.70 -10.13
N PRO A 97 -10.67 -10.66 -10.17
CA PRO A 97 -10.80 -11.69 -9.14
C PRO A 97 -9.50 -12.48 -8.97
N VAL A 98 -9.19 -12.84 -7.73
CA VAL A 98 -7.96 -13.55 -7.38
C VAL A 98 -8.34 -14.97 -6.98
N GLY A 99 -7.84 -15.96 -7.72
CA GLY A 99 -8.09 -17.38 -7.43
C GLY A 99 -7.32 -17.89 -6.21
N GLU A 100 -7.59 -19.12 -5.80
CA GLU A 100 -7.09 -19.70 -4.53
C GLU A 100 -5.57 -19.78 -4.41
N SER A 101 -4.84 -19.86 -5.53
CA SER A 101 -3.38 -19.93 -5.56
C SER A 101 -2.67 -18.58 -5.69
N ASN A 102 -3.43 -17.47 -5.61
CA ASN A 102 -2.90 -16.13 -5.81
C ASN A 102 -3.20 -15.25 -4.58
N PHE A 103 -2.33 -14.27 -4.33
CA PHE A 103 -2.44 -13.45 -3.13
C PHE A 103 -2.42 -11.96 -3.48
N ARG A 104 -3.32 -11.18 -2.90
CA ARG A 104 -3.18 -9.72 -2.94
C ARG A 104 -2.10 -9.33 -1.95
N ILE A 105 -1.08 -8.64 -2.44
CA ILE A 105 0.04 -8.22 -1.62
C ILE A 105 0.32 -6.73 -1.77
N SER A 106 0.99 -6.19 -0.76
CA SER A 106 1.70 -4.91 -0.82
C SER A 106 3.09 -5.14 -0.27
N PHE A 107 4.06 -4.42 -0.82
CA PHE A 107 5.40 -4.41 -0.25
C PHE A 107 5.41 -3.56 1.01
N VAL A 108 6.13 -4.05 2.02
CA VAL A 108 6.52 -3.24 3.17
C VAL A 108 7.81 -2.53 2.78
N ASP A 109 7.72 -1.24 2.49
CA ASP A 109 8.85 -0.50 1.91
C ASP A 109 10.05 -0.41 2.86
N SER A 110 11.18 -0.99 2.45
CA SER A 110 12.47 -0.94 3.13
C SER A 110 13.49 -0.14 2.33
N SER A 111 14.68 0.09 2.89
CA SER A 111 15.81 0.66 2.14
C SER A 111 16.14 -0.17 0.90
N HIS A 112 16.05 -1.50 1.01
CA HIS A 112 16.29 -2.43 -0.08
C HIS A 112 15.25 -2.32 -1.19
N SER A 113 13.95 -2.38 -0.86
CA SER A 113 12.89 -2.27 -1.86
C SER A 113 12.89 -0.92 -2.56
N ARG A 114 13.21 0.17 -1.83
CA ARG A 114 13.38 1.52 -2.40
C ARG A 114 14.52 1.55 -3.42
N SER A 115 15.67 0.98 -3.08
CA SER A 115 16.85 0.94 -3.96
C SER A 115 16.60 0.09 -5.21
N ALA A 116 15.80 -0.97 -5.08
CA ALA A 116 15.35 -1.82 -6.18
C ALA A 116 14.22 -1.20 -7.03
N GLY A 117 13.77 0.03 -6.74
CA GLY A 117 12.69 0.69 -7.49
C GLY A 117 11.29 0.12 -7.23
N LEU A 118 11.12 -0.65 -6.15
CA LEU A 118 9.87 -1.34 -5.78
C LEU A 118 9.01 -0.53 -4.80
N LEU A 119 9.27 0.78 -4.71
CA LEU A 119 8.60 1.66 -3.76
C LEU A 119 7.07 1.69 -3.98
N GLY A 120 6.32 1.36 -2.93
CA GLY A 120 4.86 1.34 -2.95
C GLY A 120 4.27 0.25 -3.83
N LEU A 121 5.07 -0.75 -4.23
CA LEU A 121 4.63 -1.86 -5.06
C LEU A 121 3.49 -2.62 -4.38
N TYR A 122 2.43 -2.88 -5.15
CA TYR A 122 1.32 -3.72 -4.75
C TYR A 122 0.73 -4.39 -5.98
N GLY A 123 0.07 -5.52 -5.75
CA GLY A 123 -0.53 -6.28 -6.84
C GLY A 123 -1.01 -7.65 -6.43
N VAL A 124 -1.11 -8.52 -7.41
CA VAL A 124 -1.42 -9.93 -7.22
C VAL A 124 -0.14 -10.73 -7.37
N LEU A 125 0.24 -11.43 -6.31
CA LEU A 125 1.34 -12.38 -6.28
C LEU A 125 0.86 -13.71 -6.89
N ASN A 126 1.58 -14.18 -7.89
CA ASN A 126 1.50 -15.53 -8.43
C ASN A 126 2.88 -16.19 -8.31
N ALA A 127 2.88 -17.50 -8.05
CA ALA A 127 4.10 -18.31 -8.04
C ALA A 127 3.87 -19.57 -8.87
N ASN A 128 4.88 -19.96 -9.64
CA ASN A 128 4.90 -21.23 -10.37
C ASN A 128 6.26 -21.92 -10.17
N SER A 129 6.55 -23.00 -10.90
CA SER A 129 7.81 -23.75 -10.74
C SER A 129 9.07 -23.00 -11.16
N GLN A 130 8.95 -21.88 -11.88
CA GLN A 130 10.08 -21.11 -12.44
C GLN A 130 10.28 -19.76 -11.76
N GLU A 131 9.21 -19.12 -11.31
CA GLU A 131 9.25 -17.74 -10.87
C GLU A 131 8.15 -17.34 -9.88
N ILE A 132 8.41 -16.22 -9.23
CA ILE A 132 7.42 -15.39 -8.55
C ILE A 132 7.17 -14.14 -9.40
N MET A 133 5.90 -13.79 -9.59
CA MET A 133 5.48 -12.59 -10.29
C MET A 133 4.50 -11.78 -9.45
N VAL A 134 4.61 -10.46 -9.54
CA VAL A 134 3.57 -9.54 -9.07
C VAL A 134 2.98 -8.84 -10.28
N SER A 135 1.66 -8.97 -10.46
CA SER A 135 0.93 -8.34 -11.56
C SER A 135 0.05 -7.19 -11.08
N ASP A 136 -0.26 -6.29 -12.00
CA ASP A 136 -1.22 -5.23 -11.78
C ASP A 136 -2.63 -5.78 -11.51
N PRO A 137 -3.31 -5.37 -10.44
CA PRO A 137 -4.57 -5.98 -10.04
C PRO A 137 -5.74 -5.62 -10.96
N CYS A 138 -5.62 -4.61 -11.83
CA CYS A 138 -6.66 -4.19 -12.75
C CYS A 138 -6.44 -4.76 -14.15
N THR A 139 -5.19 -4.83 -14.61
CA THR A 139 -4.85 -5.21 -15.99
C THR A 139 -4.23 -6.60 -16.11
N GLY A 140 -3.75 -7.19 -15.01
CA GLY A 140 -3.00 -8.44 -15.02
C GLY A 140 -1.59 -8.32 -15.59
N ALA A 141 -1.18 -7.14 -16.04
CA ALA A 141 0.14 -6.90 -16.60
C ALA A 141 1.23 -7.15 -15.54
N PRO A 142 2.33 -7.87 -15.86
CA PRO A 142 3.44 -8.06 -14.94
C PRO A 142 4.04 -6.72 -14.52
N LYS A 143 4.16 -6.48 -13.20
CA LYS A 143 4.90 -5.35 -12.64
C LYS A 143 6.34 -5.71 -12.33
N VAL A 144 6.55 -6.93 -11.82
CA VAL A 144 7.87 -7.45 -11.49
C VAL A 144 7.85 -8.97 -11.50
N VAL A 145 8.98 -9.55 -11.92
CA VAL A 145 9.19 -10.99 -12.04
C VAL A 145 10.54 -11.32 -11.45
N TRP A 146 10.59 -12.32 -10.59
CA TRP A 146 11.83 -12.88 -10.05
C TRP A 146 11.86 -14.38 -10.29
N LYS A 147 12.98 -14.86 -10.83
CA LYS A 147 13.25 -16.29 -10.88
C LYS A 147 13.61 -16.80 -9.49
N TRP A 148 13.31 -18.06 -9.19
CA TRP A 148 13.58 -18.64 -7.87
C TRP A 148 15.04 -18.52 -7.43
N TYR A 149 15.99 -18.62 -8.37
CA TYR A 149 17.42 -18.51 -8.08
C TYR A 149 17.87 -17.10 -7.66
N HIS A 150 17.02 -16.07 -7.77
CA HIS A 150 17.30 -14.74 -7.22
C HIS A 150 17.14 -14.69 -5.69
N PHE A 151 16.47 -15.68 -5.11
CA PHE A 151 16.22 -15.75 -3.68
C PHE A 151 17.06 -16.85 -3.03
N HIS A 152 17.54 -16.57 -1.83
CA HIS A 152 18.28 -17.56 -1.04
C HIS A 152 17.60 -17.89 0.30
N GLN A 153 16.59 -17.12 0.72
CA GLN A 153 15.87 -17.39 1.97
C GLN A 153 14.48 -16.76 1.99
N PHE A 154 13.53 -17.47 2.60
CA PHE A 154 12.19 -16.99 2.91
C PHE A 154 11.87 -17.29 4.37
N HIS A 155 11.18 -16.37 5.04
CA HIS A 155 10.62 -16.67 6.36
C HIS A 155 9.39 -15.79 6.65
N ILE A 156 8.55 -16.26 7.55
CA ILE A 156 7.45 -15.47 8.09
C ILE A 156 8.02 -14.52 9.15
N GLN A 157 7.69 -13.24 9.06
CA GLN A 157 8.11 -12.29 10.08
C GLN A 157 7.38 -12.56 11.39
N ALA A 158 8.14 -12.67 12.49
CA ALA A 158 7.56 -12.71 13.82
C ALA A 158 6.87 -11.37 14.13
N THR A 159 5.65 -11.43 14.63
CA THR A 159 4.85 -10.27 15.03
C THR A 159 4.30 -10.47 16.43
N SER A 160 4.21 -9.37 17.20
CA SER A 160 3.50 -9.34 18.48
C SER A 160 1.99 -9.24 18.32
N GLU A 161 1.52 -8.78 17.16
CA GLU A 161 0.11 -8.57 16.87
C GLU A 161 -0.50 -9.83 16.26
N ASN A 162 -1.49 -10.42 16.94
CA ASN A 162 -2.15 -11.65 16.48
C ASN A 162 -2.82 -11.46 15.10
N GLU A 163 -3.36 -10.27 14.83
CA GLU A 163 -3.96 -9.95 13.53
C GLU A 163 -2.94 -10.02 12.38
N ASP A 164 -1.65 -9.80 12.63
CA ASP A 164 -0.61 -9.83 11.61
C ASP A 164 0.05 -11.21 11.47
N TRP A 165 -0.34 -12.18 12.31
CA TRP A 165 0.26 -13.50 12.34
C TRP A 165 0.20 -14.19 10.97
N LYS A 166 1.36 -14.66 10.48
CA LYS A 166 1.52 -15.31 9.17
C LYS A 166 1.10 -14.48 7.95
N LYS A 167 0.92 -13.16 8.08
CA LYS A 167 0.57 -12.27 6.94
C LYS A 167 1.77 -11.57 6.30
N ILE A 168 2.92 -11.57 6.97
CA ILE A 168 4.13 -10.89 6.50
C ILE A 168 5.21 -11.92 6.18
N ILE A 169 5.67 -11.91 4.92
CA ILE A 169 6.72 -12.79 4.43
C ILE A 169 7.92 -11.92 4.06
N VAL A 170 9.09 -12.29 4.60
CA VAL A 170 10.37 -11.67 4.25
C VAL A 170 11.05 -12.55 3.21
N MET A 171 11.42 -11.91 2.10
CA MET A 171 12.12 -12.53 0.99
C MET A 171 13.52 -11.94 0.93
N HIS A 172 14.55 -12.77 1.05
CA HIS A 172 15.94 -12.34 0.90
C HIS A 172 16.40 -12.59 -0.53
N THR A 173 16.82 -11.51 -1.18
CA THR A 173 17.38 -11.52 -2.53
C THR A 173 18.87 -11.23 -2.46
N SER A 174 19.65 -11.79 -3.40
CA SER A 174 21.06 -11.44 -3.55
C SER A 174 21.25 -10.05 -4.15
#